data_AF-A0A2G9Q0G4-F1
#
_entry.id   AF-A0A2G9Q0G4-F1
#
_cell.length_a   1.000
_cell.length_b   1.000
_cell.length_c   1.000
_cell.angle_alpha   90.00
_cell.angle_beta   90.00
_cell.angle_gamma   90.00
#
_symmetry.space_group_name_H-M   'P 1'
#
loop_
_entity.id
_entity.type
_entity.pdbx_description
1 polymer ?
#
loop_
_entity_poly.entity_id
_entity_poly.type
_entity_poly.pdbx_seq_one_letter_code
_entity_poly.pdbx_strand_id
1 'polypeptide(L)'
;KDITSVMREGGLLLNSFEGRSTSLVSGQQVCEKHGDCDTVNRLLAQLHEMECAFDGFWEKHQQKMEQYLELLKFEQHFEELKSTIEFLMVQQAGLSDTGENLSDVRQRLMELNNIDERAQELTSRSQLVILHGHQLAANHHYALNLICQQCNELRHASDVLLEEIRRKHSRLCTTQELHVQLQQALECCDQGAYFLANQQMDKCQSRDGAQNALQDIEKFLESCTLDFDPQSLKHNYETILTDELKAQIEAVQVKMENMRDLFENRQASLKKLADKQVRPVQLVAPRPENPPRAKSPLFSPKHGMDFNSSLKFSFDITLPGKRTTRKMQTSRKIEVMHDYQEKRNSLQFFISESEDSLHILKGHVIHELIETERIYVEELYTILLGYRSEMENPAMTRIMPPSLRNTKNILFGNMPEIYEFHNKIFLLSLESCIEAPERVGFCFLERREDFQMYEKYCHNKPRSDSLWRQFADSVFFQECQRKLEHKLALDSYLLKPIQRLTKYQLLLKELLKYSIHSEGGQELQEALVSMLDLLKSVNDSMHQIAITGYN
;
A
#
# COMPACT_ATOMS: atom_id res chain seq x y z
N LYS A 1 -5.57 53.01 -0.73
CA LYS A 1 -6.26 54.26 -0.36
C LYS A 1 -7.73 54.03 -0.68
N ASP A 2 -8.62 54.41 0.24
CA ASP A 2 -10.01 53.95 0.24
C ASP A 2 -10.86 54.68 -0.82
N ILE A 3 -11.64 53.97 -1.63
CA ILE A 3 -12.50 54.55 -2.69
C ILE A 3 -13.56 55.46 -2.05
N THR A 4 -14.11 55.04 -0.90
CA THR A 4 -15.01 55.85 -0.07
C THR A 4 -14.39 57.15 0.44
N SER A 5 -13.06 57.25 0.57
CA SER A 5 -12.39 58.52 0.89
C SER A 5 -12.40 59.47 -0.31
N VAL A 6 -12.14 58.95 -1.52
CA VAL A 6 -12.15 59.72 -2.77
C VAL A 6 -13.56 60.21 -3.10
N MET A 7 -14.58 59.37 -2.92
CA MET A 7 -15.99 59.78 -3.07
C MET A 7 -16.39 60.86 -2.07
N ARG A 8 -15.93 60.75 -0.81
CA ARG A 8 -16.18 61.76 0.22
C ARG A 8 -15.50 63.10 -0.11
N GLU A 9 -14.25 63.07 -0.56
CA GLU A 9 -13.51 64.26 -1.00
C GLU A 9 -14.15 64.91 -2.24
N GLY A 10 -14.62 64.11 -3.20
CA GLY A 10 -15.36 64.59 -4.37
C GLY A 10 -16.72 65.20 -4.01
N GLY A 11 -17.47 64.61 -3.06
CA GLY A 11 -18.71 65.19 -2.54
C GLY A 11 -18.49 66.50 -1.77
N LEU A 12 -17.38 66.62 -1.02
CA LEU A 12 -16.98 67.87 -0.37
C LEU A 12 -16.60 68.96 -1.39
N LEU A 13 -15.93 68.57 -2.48
CA LEU A 13 -15.66 69.47 -3.61
C LEU A 13 -16.95 69.96 -4.26
N LEU A 14 -17.90 69.06 -4.55
CA LEU A 14 -19.21 69.41 -5.12
C LEU A 14 -19.96 70.43 -4.25
N ASN A 15 -20.06 70.18 -2.94
CA ASN A 15 -20.66 71.10 -1.96
C ASN A 15 -19.96 72.47 -1.96
N SER A 16 -18.66 72.55 -2.26
CA SER A 16 -17.91 73.80 -2.34
C SER A 16 -18.19 74.61 -3.61
N PHE A 17 -18.59 73.96 -4.70
CA PHE A 17 -19.07 74.61 -5.92
C PHE A 17 -20.49 75.15 -5.72
N GLU A 18 -21.39 74.35 -5.14
CA GLU A 18 -22.76 74.76 -4.85
C GLU A 18 -22.82 75.92 -3.83
N GLY A 19 -22.06 75.81 -2.73
CA GLY A 19 -22.04 76.80 -1.65
C GLY A 19 -21.51 78.18 -2.02
N ARG A 20 -20.78 78.31 -3.16
CA ARG A 20 -20.30 79.60 -3.68
C ARG A 20 -21.34 80.37 -4.51
N SER A 21 -22.53 79.80 -4.73
CA SER A 21 -23.58 80.39 -5.58
C SER A 21 -24.24 81.65 -5.00
N THR A 22 -23.98 82.01 -3.74
CA THR A 22 -24.65 83.10 -3.01
C THR A 22 -23.91 84.44 -3.04
N SER A 23 -22.71 84.53 -3.63
CA SER A 23 -21.98 85.79 -3.80
C SER A 23 -21.68 86.13 -5.27
N LEU A 24 -22.45 87.10 -5.80
CA LEU A 24 -22.13 88.04 -6.89
C LEU A 24 -21.03 87.61 -7.90
N VAL A 25 -21.38 87.32 -9.18
CA VAL A 25 -20.63 87.74 -10.39
C VAL A 25 -21.31 87.26 -11.70
N SER A 26 -21.14 88.07 -12.76
CA SER A 26 -21.33 87.83 -14.22
C SER A 26 -21.85 86.46 -14.72
N GLY A 27 -22.92 86.51 -15.52
CA GLY A 27 -23.60 85.34 -16.09
C GLY A 27 -22.76 84.45 -17.03
N GLN A 28 -21.63 84.92 -17.55
CA GLN A 28 -20.72 84.08 -18.35
C GLN A 28 -19.95 83.06 -17.47
N GLN A 29 -19.63 83.45 -16.22
CA GLN A 29 -18.91 82.60 -15.28
C GLN A 29 -19.82 81.60 -14.53
N VAL A 30 -21.14 81.75 -14.66
CA VAL A 30 -22.14 80.82 -14.09
C VAL A 30 -22.28 79.58 -14.98
N CYS A 31 -22.21 79.75 -16.30
CA CYS A 31 -22.35 78.64 -17.25
C CYS A 31 -21.15 77.67 -17.18
N GLU A 32 -19.92 78.19 -17.11
CA GLU A 32 -18.71 77.36 -16.94
C GLU A 32 -18.75 76.57 -15.62
N LYS A 33 -19.08 77.22 -14.49
CA LYS A 33 -19.19 76.56 -13.18
C LYS A 33 -20.29 75.50 -13.11
N HIS A 34 -21.38 75.64 -13.88
CA HIS A 34 -22.41 74.62 -13.97
C HIS A 34 -21.91 73.40 -14.75
N GLY A 35 -21.20 73.62 -15.87
CA GLY A 35 -20.53 72.56 -16.62
C GLY A 35 -19.45 71.81 -15.82
N ASP A 36 -18.70 72.51 -14.96
CA ASP A 36 -17.76 71.90 -14.01
C ASP A 36 -18.50 71.03 -12.99
N CYS A 37 -19.60 71.52 -12.40
CA CYS A 37 -20.44 70.77 -11.47
C CYS A 37 -21.04 69.51 -12.11
N ASP A 38 -21.60 69.63 -13.31
CA ASP A 38 -22.14 68.51 -14.11
C ASP A 38 -21.05 67.48 -14.46
N THR A 39 -19.80 67.93 -14.63
CA THR A 39 -18.66 67.06 -14.90
C THR A 39 -18.21 66.32 -13.64
N VAL A 40 -18.14 66.99 -12.49
CA VAL A 40 -17.84 66.34 -11.20
C VAL A 40 -18.93 65.32 -10.83
N ASN A 41 -20.22 65.67 -11.01
CA ASN A 41 -21.33 64.74 -10.80
C ASN A 41 -21.23 63.49 -11.70
N ARG A 42 -20.89 63.67 -12.99
CA ARG A 42 -20.70 62.56 -13.92
C ARG A 42 -19.52 61.65 -13.53
N LEU A 43 -18.41 62.24 -13.09
CA LEU A 43 -17.23 61.48 -12.63
C LEU A 43 -17.50 60.74 -11.31
N LEU A 44 -18.27 61.32 -10.40
CA LEU A 44 -18.71 60.63 -9.18
C LEU A 44 -19.66 59.46 -9.48
N ALA A 45 -20.59 59.63 -10.42
CA ALA A 45 -21.45 58.54 -10.88
C ALA A 45 -20.63 57.40 -11.51
N GLN A 46 -19.68 57.72 -12.40
CA GLN A 46 -18.78 56.72 -13.01
C GLN A 46 -17.90 56.00 -11.97
N LEU A 47 -17.41 56.71 -10.95
CA LEU A 47 -16.63 56.10 -9.87
C LEU A 47 -17.47 55.11 -9.06
N HIS A 48 -18.73 55.44 -8.78
CA HIS A 48 -19.65 54.55 -8.08
C HIS A 48 -20.11 53.35 -8.93
N GLU A 49 -20.37 53.56 -10.23
CA GLU A 49 -20.63 52.45 -11.17
C GLU A 49 -19.44 51.48 -11.24
N MET A 50 -18.20 52.00 -11.23
CA MET A 50 -16.98 51.19 -11.21
C MET A 50 -16.78 50.46 -9.87
N GLU A 51 -17.12 51.08 -8.74
CA GLU A 51 -17.13 50.47 -7.41
C GLU A 51 -18.09 49.27 -7.38
N CYS A 52 -19.36 49.46 -7.73
CA CYS A 52 -20.36 48.38 -7.78
C CYS A 52 -20.00 47.27 -8.79
N ALA A 53 -19.37 47.62 -9.93
CA ALA A 53 -18.88 46.65 -10.90
C ALA A 53 -17.69 45.84 -10.35
N PHE A 54 -16.83 46.46 -9.54
CA PHE A 54 -15.71 45.78 -8.88
C PHE A 54 -16.21 44.83 -7.77
N ASP A 55 -17.16 45.26 -6.93
CA ASP A 55 -17.77 44.39 -5.91
C ASP A 55 -18.43 43.16 -6.54
N GLY A 56 -19.26 43.36 -7.56
CA GLY A 56 -19.92 42.27 -8.30
C GLY A 56 -18.97 41.39 -9.14
N PHE A 57 -17.74 41.84 -9.38
CA PHE A 57 -16.65 41.00 -9.92
C PHE A 57 -15.97 40.22 -8.79
N TRP A 58 -15.67 40.88 -7.67
CA TRP A 58 -14.99 40.31 -6.51
C TRP A 58 -15.81 39.18 -5.88
N GLU A 59 -17.11 39.37 -5.65
CA GLU A 59 -18.00 38.32 -5.11
C GLU A 59 -17.95 37.03 -5.95
N LYS A 60 -18.03 37.17 -7.28
CA LYS A 60 -17.94 36.04 -8.22
C LYS A 60 -16.56 35.39 -8.23
N HIS A 61 -15.51 36.20 -8.11
CA HIS A 61 -14.14 35.70 -8.07
C HIS A 61 -13.85 34.95 -6.77
N GLN A 62 -14.28 35.50 -5.63
CA GLN A 62 -14.20 34.87 -4.32
C GLN A 62 -14.99 33.54 -4.31
N GLN A 63 -16.25 33.54 -4.76
CA GLN A 63 -17.05 32.31 -4.86
C GLN A 63 -16.35 31.25 -5.71
N LYS A 64 -15.70 31.65 -6.82
CA LYS A 64 -14.93 30.71 -7.65
C LYS A 64 -13.69 30.16 -6.93
N MET A 65 -13.00 30.97 -6.12
CA MET A 65 -11.86 30.53 -5.30
C MET A 65 -12.28 29.61 -4.15
N GLU A 66 -13.44 29.85 -3.54
CA GLU A 66 -14.04 28.94 -2.57
C GLU A 66 -14.36 27.59 -3.23
N GLN A 67 -14.97 27.58 -4.43
CA GLN A 67 -15.21 26.36 -5.20
C GLN A 67 -13.92 25.64 -5.63
N TYR A 68 -12.84 26.34 -5.99
CA TYR A 68 -11.54 25.69 -6.24
C TYR A 68 -11.04 24.93 -4.99
N LEU A 69 -11.20 25.51 -3.80
CA LEU A 69 -10.82 24.88 -2.53
C LEU A 69 -11.75 23.74 -2.13
N GLU A 70 -13.05 23.81 -2.44
CA GLU A 70 -14.01 22.72 -2.26
C GLU A 70 -13.67 21.51 -3.14
N LEU A 71 -13.36 21.74 -4.42
CA LEU A 71 -12.96 20.68 -5.35
C LEU A 71 -11.68 19.98 -4.89
N LEU A 72 -10.62 20.73 -4.56
CA LEU A 72 -9.34 20.17 -4.11
C LEU A 72 -9.51 19.20 -2.92
N LYS A 73 -10.34 19.59 -1.94
CA LYS A 73 -10.65 18.75 -0.77
C LYS A 73 -11.49 17.53 -1.15
N PHE A 74 -12.45 17.68 -2.07
CA PHE A 74 -13.26 16.58 -2.55
C PHE A 74 -12.42 15.55 -3.31
N GLU A 75 -11.55 15.99 -4.23
CA GLU A 75 -10.63 15.13 -4.98
C GLU A 75 -9.64 14.41 -4.05
N GLN A 76 -9.10 15.09 -3.04
CA GLN A 76 -8.24 14.45 -2.03
C GLN A 76 -8.96 13.31 -1.28
N HIS A 77 -10.20 13.52 -0.83
CA HIS A 77 -10.98 12.48 -0.15
C HIS A 77 -11.40 11.35 -1.10
N PHE A 78 -11.72 11.67 -2.36
CA PHE A 78 -12.04 10.70 -3.39
C PHE A 78 -10.84 9.76 -3.66
N GLU A 79 -9.65 10.32 -3.89
CA GLU A 79 -8.46 9.55 -4.24
C GLU A 79 -7.95 8.70 -3.07
N GLU A 80 -8.04 9.20 -1.82
CA GLU A 80 -7.75 8.42 -0.61
C GLU A 80 -8.67 7.19 -0.51
N LEU A 81 -9.99 7.39 -0.68
CA LEU A 81 -10.97 6.30 -0.56
C LEU A 81 -10.86 5.32 -1.73
N LYS A 82 -10.69 5.80 -2.96
CA LYS A 82 -10.49 4.97 -4.16
C LYS A 82 -9.27 4.08 -4.01
N SER A 83 -8.11 4.66 -3.67
CA SER A 83 -6.87 3.91 -3.40
C SER A 83 -7.06 2.85 -2.31
N THR A 84 -7.81 3.18 -1.25
CA THR A 84 -8.02 2.27 -0.13
C THR A 84 -9.01 1.14 -0.48
N ILE A 85 -10.04 1.42 -1.29
CA ILE A 85 -10.95 0.40 -1.83
C ILE A 85 -10.21 -0.53 -2.79
N GLU A 86 -9.42 0.00 -3.72
CA GLU A 86 -8.63 -0.79 -4.67
C GLU A 86 -7.63 -1.72 -3.92
N PHE A 87 -6.95 -1.20 -2.90
CA PHE A 87 -6.10 -2.01 -2.02
C PHE A 87 -6.86 -3.14 -1.30
N LEU A 88 -8.09 -2.87 -0.84
CA LEU A 88 -8.92 -3.86 -0.16
C LEU A 88 -9.52 -4.89 -1.14
N MET A 89 -9.82 -4.49 -2.38
CA MET A 89 -10.15 -5.41 -3.48
C MET A 89 -8.99 -6.34 -3.80
N VAL A 90 -7.74 -5.86 -3.83
CA VAL A 90 -6.55 -6.71 -4.01
C VAL A 90 -6.37 -7.69 -2.84
N GLN A 91 -6.61 -7.28 -1.60
CA GLN A 91 -6.59 -8.19 -0.44
C GLN A 91 -7.68 -9.26 -0.55
N GLN A 92 -8.92 -8.86 -0.86
CA GLN A 92 -10.03 -9.78 -1.07
C GLN A 92 -9.72 -10.77 -2.20
N ALA A 93 -9.15 -10.31 -3.32
CA ALA A 93 -8.85 -11.13 -4.48
C ALA A 93 -7.77 -12.18 -4.18
N GLY A 94 -6.82 -11.87 -3.30
CA GLY A 94 -5.78 -12.80 -2.84
C GLY A 94 -6.30 -13.97 -2.00
N LEU A 95 -7.48 -13.85 -1.37
CA LEU A 95 -8.11 -14.96 -0.66
C LEU A 95 -8.75 -15.96 -1.64
N SER A 96 -8.46 -17.24 -1.48
CA SER A 96 -9.07 -18.31 -2.29
C SER A 96 -10.57 -18.45 -2.02
N ASP A 97 -11.35 -18.71 -3.07
CA ASP A 97 -12.81 -18.94 -3.03
C ASP A 97 -13.25 -20.24 -2.32
N THR A 98 -12.31 -21.13 -1.97
CA THR A 98 -12.51 -22.49 -1.43
C THR A 98 -11.38 -22.88 -0.46
N GLY A 99 -11.40 -24.09 0.10
CA GLY A 99 -10.30 -24.59 0.95
C GLY A 99 -10.19 -26.11 1.03
N GLU A 100 -8.97 -26.57 1.33
CA GLU A 100 -8.56 -27.99 1.34
C GLU A 100 -9.04 -28.74 2.59
N ASN A 101 -9.23 -28.05 3.73
CA ASN A 101 -9.71 -28.64 4.97
C ASN A 101 -10.58 -27.66 5.78
N LEU A 102 -11.34 -28.19 6.74
CA LEU A 102 -12.29 -27.43 7.56
C LEU A 102 -11.64 -26.33 8.43
N SER A 103 -10.38 -26.50 8.86
CA SER A 103 -9.65 -25.49 9.62
C SER A 103 -9.28 -24.30 8.74
N ASP A 104 -8.76 -24.56 7.54
CA ASP A 104 -8.42 -23.51 6.58
C ASP A 104 -9.65 -22.72 6.13
N VAL A 105 -10.78 -23.39 5.89
CA VAL A 105 -12.04 -22.72 5.51
C VAL A 105 -12.52 -21.81 6.65
N ARG A 106 -12.44 -22.26 7.91
CA ARG A 106 -12.73 -21.42 9.09
C ARG A 106 -11.80 -20.22 9.18
N GLN A 107 -10.50 -20.41 8.95
CA GLN A 107 -9.51 -19.33 8.97
C GLN A 107 -9.77 -18.30 7.86
N ARG A 108 -10.04 -18.75 6.62
CA ARG A 108 -10.39 -17.86 5.49
C ARG A 108 -11.70 -17.10 5.73
N LEU A 109 -12.70 -17.71 6.38
CA LEU A 109 -13.92 -17.01 6.80
C LEU A 109 -13.63 -15.93 7.86
N MET A 110 -12.76 -16.18 8.84
CA MET A 110 -12.34 -15.14 9.80
C MET A 110 -11.60 -13.98 9.12
N GLU A 111 -10.69 -14.28 8.20
CA GLU A 111 -9.97 -13.26 7.42
C GLU A 111 -10.91 -12.46 6.52
N LEU A 112 -11.87 -13.11 5.84
CA LEU A 112 -12.86 -12.43 5.02
C LEU A 112 -13.80 -11.55 5.85
N ASN A 113 -14.18 -11.96 7.06
CA ASN A 113 -15.00 -11.14 7.95
C ASN A 113 -14.26 -9.87 8.40
N ASN A 114 -12.95 -9.93 8.64
CA ASN A 114 -12.13 -8.74 8.92
C ASN A 114 -12.07 -7.79 7.71
N ILE A 115 -12.00 -8.35 6.51
CA ILE A 115 -12.07 -7.58 5.25
C ILE A 115 -13.46 -6.95 5.08
N ASP A 116 -14.55 -7.66 5.42
CA ASP A 116 -15.92 -7.14 5.36
C ASP A 116 -16.15 -5.99 6.35
N GLU A 117 -15.73 -6.12 7.63
CA GLU A 117 -15.80 -5.04 8.62
C GLU A 117 -15.13 -3.75 8.11
N ARG A 118 -13.94 -3.88 7.50
CA ARG A 118 -13.20 -2.75 6.89
C ARG A 118 -13.91 -2.22 5.63
N ALA A 119 -14.48 -3.09 4.80
CA ALA A 119 -15.23 -2.70 3.61
C ALA A 119 -16.52 -1.92 3.97
N GLN A 120 -17.21 -2.30 5.05
CA GLN A 120 -18.38 -1.59 5.57
C GLN A 120 -18.01 -0.19 6.09
N GLU A 121 -16.88 -0.04 6.79
CA GLU A 121 -16.36 1.27 7.21
C GLU A 121 -16.04 2.16 6.01
N LEU A 122 -15.30 1.65 5.02
CA LEU A 122 -14.93 2.38 3.80
C LEU A 122 -16.16 2.75 2.96
N THR A 123 -17.16 1.87 2.87
CA THR A 123 -18.43 2.16 2.19
C THR A 123 -19.16 3.30 2.89
N SER A 124 -19.21 3.29 4.23
CA SER A 124 -19.83 4.35 5.03
C SER A 124 -19.12 5.71 4.82
N ARG A 125 -17.78 5.72 4.80
CA ARG A 125 -16.99 6.92 4.46
C ARG A 125 -17.24 7.39 3.02
N SER A 126 -17.34 6.46 2.08
CA SER A 126 -17.61 6.74 0.66
C SER A 126 -18.99 7.35 0.45
N GLN A 127 -20.01 6.88 1.16
CA GLN A 127 -21.35 7.47 1.12
C GLN A 127 -21.36 8.93 1.60
N LEU A 128 -20.56 9.27 2.62
CA LEU A 128 -20.42 10.67 3.08
C LEU A 128 -19.76 11.57 2.03
N VAL A 129 -18.70 11.09 1.35
CA VAL A 129 -18.03 11.84 0.27
C VAL A 129 -18.95 11.99 -0.95
N ILE A 130 -19.68 10.92 -1.31
CA ILE A 130 -20.68 10.95 -2.39
C ILE A 130 -21.79 11.97 -2.09
N LEU A 131 -22.28 12.00 -0.85
CA LEU A 131 -23.30 12.97 -0.41
C LEU A 131 -22.77 14.41 -0.47
N HIS A 132 -21.54 14.65 -0.04
CA HIS A 132 -20.88 15.95 -0.16
C HIS A 132 -20.73 16.38 -1.62
N GLY A 133 -20.28 15.48 -2.51
CA GLY A 133 -20.21 15.75 -3.95
C GLY A 133 -21.57 16.06 -4.57
N HIS A 134 -22.63 15.35 -4.18
CA HIS A 134 -24.00 15.68 -4.59
C HIS A 134 -24.47 17.06 -4.06
N GLN A 135 -24.02 17.47 -2.88
CA GLN A 135 -24.31 18.80 -2.33
C GLN A 135 -23.59 19.91 -3.12
N LEU A 136 -22.31 19.72 -3.46
CA LEU A 136 -21.58 20.63 -4.36
C LEU A 136 -22.27 20.73 -5.73
N ALA A 137 -22.69 19.59 -6.29
CA ALA A 137 -23.45 19.53 -7.54
C ALA A 137 -24.77 20.32 -7.48
N ALA A 138 -25.54 20.16 -6.40
CA ALA A 138 -26.79 20.91 -6.17
C ALA A 138 -26.55 22.43 -5.98
N ASN A 139 -25.40 22.81 -5.43
CA ASN A 139 -24.95 24.20 -5.30
C ASN A 139 -24.41 24.81 -6.62
N HIS A 140 -24.60 24.13 -7.76
CA HIS A 140 -24.16 24.58 -9.09
C HIS A 140 -22.64 24.83 -9.17
N HIS A 141 -21.86 24.01 -8.48
CA HIS A 141 -20.40 24.07 -8.49
C HIS A 141 -19.82 23.94 -9.92
N TYR A 142 -18.84 24.77 -10.29
CA TYR A 142 -18.35 24.86 -11.67
C TYR A 142 -17.86 23.53 -12.26
N ALA A 143 -17.29 22.65 -11.43
CA ALA A 143 -16.80 21.31 -11.80
C ALA A 143 -17.87 20.19 -11.73
N LEU A 144 -19.16 20.53 -11.86
CA LEU A 144 -20.31 19.63 -11.74
C LEU A 144 -20.11 18.22 -12.34
N ASN A 145 -19.69 18.15 -13.61
CA ASN A 145 -19.57 16.88 -14.34
C ASN A 145 -18.50 15.96 -13.72
N LEU A 146 -17.36 16.51 -13.31
CA LEU A 146 -16.26 15.77 -12.70
C LEU A 146 -16.66 15.21 -11.33
N ILE A 147 -17.29 16.05 -10.49
CA ILE A 147 -17.79 15.64 -9.18
C ILE A 147 -18.81 14.51 -9.31
N CYS A 148 -19.78 14.66 -10.23
CA CYS A 148 -20.77 13.62 -10.50
C CYS A 148 -20.15 12.31 -11.03
N GLN A 149 -19.12 12.40 -11.89
CA GLN A 149 -18.38 11.22 -12.35
C GLN A 149 -17.67 10.52 -11.19
N GLN A 150 -16.89 11.24 -10.39
CA GLN A 150 -16.15 10.69 -9.24
C GLN A 150 -17.10 10.09 -8.19
N CYS A 151 -18.25 10.72 -7.91
CA CYS A 151 -19.29 10.13 -7.06
C CYS A 151 -19.85 8.80 -7.60
N ASN A 152 -19.96 8.66 -8.92
CA ASN A 152 -20.43 7.42 -9.56
C ASN A 152 -19.34 6.34 -9.56
N GLU A 153 -18.08 6.70 -9.83
CA GLU A 153 -16.93 5.79 -9.73
C GLU A 153 -16.78 5.22 -8.31
N LEU A 154 -16.81 6.08 -7.29
CA LEU A 154 -16.64 5.65 -5.90
C LEU A 154 -17.80 4.77 -5.42
N ARG A 155 -19.03 5.05 -5.88
CA ARG A 155 -20.19 4.20 -5.62
C ARG A 155 -20.00 2.82 -6.26
N HIS A 156 -19.66 2.78 -7.55
CA HIS A 156 -19.47 1.53 -8.27
C HIS A 156 -18.35 0.68 -7.66
N ALA A 157 -17.21 1.27 -7.32
CA ALA A 157 -16.11 0.55 -6.66
C ALA A 157 -16.53 -0.04 -5.30
N SER A 158 -17.30 0.71 -4.50
CA SER A 158 -17.87 0.23 -3.23
C SER A 158 -18.84 -0.94 -3.44
N ASP A 159 -19.75 -0.82 -4.41
CA ASP A 159 -20.76 -1.84 -4.73
C ASP A 159 -20.10 -3.15 -5.21
N VAL A 160 -19.09 -3.06 -6.10
CA VAL A 160 -18.34 -4.23 -6.59
C VAL A 160 -17.58 -4.91 -5.46
N LEU A 161 -16.91 -4.15 -4.59
CA LEU A 161 -16.18 -4.70 -3.44
C LEU A 161 -17.12 -5.49 -2.52
N LEU A 162 -18.28 -4.93 -2.16
CA LEU A 162 -19.25 -5.60 -1.28
C LEU A 162 -19.88 -6.84 -1.92
N GLU A 163 -20.17 -6.80 -3.22
CA GLU A 163 -20.71 -7.98 -3.92
C GLU A 163 -19.66 -9.10 -4.02
N GLU A 164 -18.40 -8.77 -4.28
CA GLU A 164 -17.31 -9.76 -4.32
C GLU A 164 -17.00 -10.36 -2.94
N ILE A 165 -17.10 -9.59 -1.86
CA ILE A 165 -17.02 -10.12 -0.48
C ILE A 165 -18.19 -11.06 -0.21
N ARG A 166 -19.43 -10.64 -0.51
CA ARG A 166 -20.66 -11.45 -0.32
C ARG A 166 -20.61 -12.76 -1.10
N ARG A 167 -20.18 -12.71 -2.37
CA ARG A 167 -19.99 -13.87 -3.26
C ARG A 167 -18.99 -14.85 -2.66
N LYS A 168 -17.83 -14.36 -2.19
CA LYS A 168 -16.78 -15.17 -1.56
C LYS A 168 -17.22 -15.78 -0.23
N HIS A 169 -17.95 -15.02 0.59
CA HIS A 169 -18.50 -15.50 1.87
C HIS A 169 -19.49 -16.64 1.64
N SER A 170 -20.43 -16.48 0.70
CA SER A 170 -21.38 -17.53 0.32
C SER A 170 -20.66 -18.83 -0.10
N ARG A 171 -19.67 -18.73 -1.01
CA ARG A 171 -18.88 -19.89 -1.46
C ARG A 171 -18.11 -20.58 -0.35
N LEU A 172 -17.49 -19.82 0.56
CA LEU A 172 -16.75 -20.37 1.70
C LEU A 172 -17.68 -21.03 2.74
N CYS A 173 -18.87 -20.49 3.00
CA CYS A 173 -19.89 -21.13 3.83
C CYS A 173 -20.36 -22.46 3.23
N THR A 174 -20.72 -22.49 1.94
CA THR A 174 -21.10 -23.72 1.24
C THR A 174 -19.95 -24.74 1.22
N THR A 175 -18.69 -24.28 1.11
CA THR A 175 -17.50 -25.14 1.22
C THR A 175 -17.34 -25.70 2.64
N GLN A 176 -17.66 -24.91 3.67
CA GLN A 176 -17.64 -25.34 5.06
C GLN A 176 -18.67 -26.44 5.34
N GLU A 177 -19.90 -26.29 4.81
CA GLU A 177 -20.98 -27.28 4.93
C GLU A 177 -20.57 -28.63 4.31
N LEU A 178 -20.00 -28.62 3.10
CA LEU A 178 -19.46 -29.81 2.45
C LEU A 178 -18.39 -30.49 3.31
N HIS A 179 -17.41 -29.73 3.84
CA HIS A 179 -16.38 -30.28 4.73
C HIS A 179 -16.95 -30.88 6.01
N VAL A 180 -18.01 -30.31 6.58
CA VAL A 180 -18.70 -30.88 7.75
C VAL A 180 -19.39 -32.20 7.41
N GLN A 181 -20.06 -32.30 6.26
CA GLN A 181 -20.68 -33.56 5.81
C GLN A 181 -19.63 -34.65 5.54
N LEU A 182 -18.51 -34.31 4.88
CA LEU A 182 -17.41 -35.23 4.65
C LEU A 182 -16.77 -35.71 5.96
N GLN A 183 -16.59 -34.81 6.94
CA GLN A 183 -16.09 -35.18 8.26
C GLN A 183 -17.06 -36.13 8.99
N GLN A 184 -18.36 -35.86 8.98
CA GLN A 184 -19.38 -36.74 9.59
C GLN A 184 -19.38 -38.14 8.96
N ALA A 185 -19.23 -38.23 7.63
CA ALA A 185 -19.11 -39.51 6.93
C ALA A 185 -17.85 -40.29 7.33
N LEU A 186 -16.71 -39.60 7.45
CA LEU A 186 -15.45 -40.18 7.93
C LEU A 186 -15.53 -40.66 9.39
N GLU A 187 -16.15 -39.86 10.27
CA GLU A 187 -16.33 -40.20 11.69
C GLU A 187 -17.22 -41.44 11.87
N CYS A 188 -18.31 -41.58 11.11
CA CYS A 188 -19.11 -42.81 11.10
C CYS A 188 -18.31 -44.02 10.61
N CYS A 189 -17.47 -43.87 9.57
CA CYS A 189 -16.59 -44.94 9.12
C CYS A 189 -15.66 -45.41 10.25
N ASP A 190 -15.03 -44.48 10.96
CA ASP A 190 -14.09 -44.79 12.03
C ASP A 190 -14.79 -45.40 13.26
N GLN A 191 -15.99 -44.90 13.62
CA GLN A 191 -16.85 -45.51 14.63
C GLN A 191 -17.28 -46.94 14.25
N GLY A 192 -17.63 -47.17 12.98
CA GLY A 192 -18.01 -48.49 12.47
C GLY A 192 -16.85 -49.47 12.46
N ALA A 193 -15.65 -49.02 12.07
CA ALA A 193 -14.43 -49.82 12.12
C ALA A 193 -14.07 -50.20 13.57
N TYR A 194 -14.17 -49.24 14.49
CA TYR A 194 -13.98 -49.47 15.92
C TYR A 194 -15.03 -50.42 16.50
N PHE A 195 -16.30 -50.29 16.12
CA PHE A 195 -17.38 -51.19 16.54
C PHE A 195 -17.11 -52.63 16.08
N LEU A 196 -16.77 -52.84 14.80
CA LEU A 196 -16.45 -54.16 14.25
C LEU A 196 -15.21 -54.77 14.91
N ALA A 197 -14.15 -53.98 15.13
CA ALA A 197 -12.92 -54.44 15.76
C ALA A 197 -13.10 -54.88 17.23
N ASN A 198 -14.01 -54.23 17.98
CA ASN A 198 -14.30 -54.55 19.38
C ASN A 198 -15.35 -55.65 19.58
N GLN A 199 -15.90 -56.23 18.50
CA GLN A 199 -16.92 -57.26 18.61
C GLN A 199 -16.33 -58.57 19.15
N GLN A 200 -16.76 -58.99 20.34
CA GLN A 200 -16.19 -60.13 21.06
C GLN A 200 -16.47 -61.47 20.36
N MET A 201 -15.48 -61.96 19.62
CA MET A 201 -15.57 -63.16 18.77
C MET A 201 -16.08 -64.40 19.51
N ASP A 202 -15.70 -64.61 20.77
CA ASP A 202 -16.12 -65.77 21.57
C ASP A 202 -17.63 -65.77 21.85
N LYS A 203 -18.22 -64.59 22.06
CA LYS A 203 -19.67 -64.44 22.29
C LYS A 203 -20.47 -64.62 21.01
N CYS A 204 -19.88 -64.37 19.84
CA CYS A 204 -20.53 -64.53 18.53
C CYS A 204 -20.58 -65.97 18.02
N GLN A 205 -20.06 -66.97 18.76
CA GLN A 205 -20.03 -68.37 18.33
C GLN A 205 -21.32 -69.15 18.62
N SER A 206 -22.14 -68.68 19.57
CA SER A 206 -23.46 -69.26 19.86
C SER A 206 -24.53 -68.69 18.94
N ARG A 207 -25.63 -69.43 18.74
CA ARG A 207 -26.76 -68.97 17.93
C ARG A 207 -27.34 -67.65 18.43
N ASP A 208 -27.64 -67.58 19.72
CA ASP A 208 -28.21 -66.37 20.36
C ASP A 208 -27.21 -65.21 20.34
N GLY A 209 -25.90 -65.50 20.51
CA GLY A 209 -24.85 -64.50 20.42
C GLY A 209 -24.63 -63.94 19.01
N ALA A 210 -24.77 -64.77 17.98
CA ALA A 210 -24.76 -64.34 16.58
C ALA A 210 -26.01 -63.50 16.23
N GLN A 211 -27.17 -63.84 16.80
CA GLN A 211 -28.42 -63.10 16.58
C GLN A 211 -28.41 -61.72 17.29
N ASN A 212 -27.91 -61.65 18.53
CA ASN A 212 -27.69 -60.38 19.21
C ASN A 212 -26.66 -59.51 18.46
N ALA A 213 -25.55 -60.09 18.00
CA ALA A 213 -24.53 -59.38 17.22
C ALA A 213 -25.05 -58.84 15.87
N LEU A 214 -26.07 -59.47 15.27
CA LEU A 214 -26.76 -58.93 14.09
C LEU A 214 -27.64 -57.74 14.46
N GLN A 215 -28.42 -57.83 15.55
CA GLN A 215 -29.26 -56.74 16.03
C GLN A 215 -28.43 -55.51 16.44
N ASP A 216 -27.26 -55.70 17.05
CA ASP A 216 -26.32 -54.62 17.37
C ASP A 216 -25.76 -53.94 16.10
N ILE A 217 -25.51 -54.70 15.03
CA ILE A 217 -25.09 -54.13 13.73
C ILE A 217 -26.23 -53.34 13.08
N GLU A 218 -27.44 -53.90 13.04
CA GLU A 218 -28.62 -53.22 12.46
C GLU A 218 -28.89 -51.89 13.18
N LYS A 219 -28.86 -51.91 14.53
CA LYS A 219 -28.98 -50.70 15.35
C LYS A 219 -27.84 -49.69 15.15
N PHE A 220 -26.61 -50.16 14.90
CA PHE A 220 -25.50 -49.27 14.56
C PHE A 220 -25.73 -48.58 13.21
N LEU A 221 -26.14 -49.34 12.19
CA LEU A 221 -26.44 -48.82 10.85
C LEU A 221 -27.64 -47.84 10.86
N GLU A 222 -28.65 -48.07 11.70
CA GLU A 222 -29.74 -47.11 11.95
C GLU A 222 -29.25 -45.82 12.64
N SER A 223 -28.22 -45.89 13.49
CA SER A 223 -27.63 -44.71 14.14
C SER A 223 -26.66 -43.93 13.24
N CYS A 224 -26.00 -44.62 12.31
CA CYS A 224 -25.15 -44.06 11.27
C CYS A 224 -26.00 -43.74 10.02
N THR A 225 -26.99 -42.86 10.17
CA THR A 225 -27.85 -42.38 9.07
C THR A 225 -27.07 -41.48 8.11
N LEU A 226 -26.30 -42.12 7.23
CA LEU A 226 -25.63 -41.49 6.10
C LEU A 226 -26.31 -41.85 4.79
N ASP A 227 -27.31 -41.06 4.42
CA ASP A 227 -27.68 -40.85 3.01
C ASP A 227 -26.57 -40.03 2.32
N PHE A 228 -25.34 -40.57 2.33
CA PHE A 228 -24.21 -40.03 1.59
C PHE A 228 -24.31 -40.54 0.15
N ASP A 229 -25.10 -39.84 -0.68
CA ASP A 229 -25.08 -40.03 -2.14
C ASP A 229 -24.07 -39.07 -2.79
N PRO A 230 -22.91 -39.57 -3.27
CA PRO A 230 -21.88 -38.75 -3.90
C PRO A 230 -22.37 -38.00 -5.15
N GLN A 231 -23.40 -38.50 -5.85
CA GLN A 231 -23.94 -37.83 -7.03
C GLN A 231 -24.80 -36.62 -6.62
N SER A 232 -25.66 -36.76 -5.61
CA SER A 232 -26.37 -35.61 -5.03
C SER A 232 -25.41 -34.56 -4.48
N LEU A 233 -24.34 -34.95 -3.75
CA LEU A 233 -23.34 -33.99 -3.26
C LEU A 233 -22.63 -33.29 -4.43
N LYS A 234 -22.20 -34.03 -5.46
CA LYS A 234 -21.53 -33.43 -6.62
C LYS A 234 -22.44 -32.45 -7.39
N HIS A 235 -23.75 -32.71 -7.45
CA HIS A 235 -24.71 -31.79 -8.06
C HIS A 235 -25.02 -30.58 -7.18
N ASN A 236 -25.29 -30.79 -5.89
CA ASN A 236 -25.64 -29.74 -4.93
C ASN A 236 -24.50 -28.72 -4.73
N TYR A 237 -23.25 -29.17 -4.87
CA TYR A 237 -22.05 -28.35 -4.64
C TYR A 237 -21.31 -27.94 -5.92
N GLU A 238 -21.90 -28.12 -7.11
CA GLU A 238 -21.27 -27.91 -8.43
C GLU A 238 -20.53 -26.56 -8.56
N THR A 239 -21.09 -25.49 -7.99
CA THR A 239 -20.54 -24.11 -8.05
C THR A 239 -19.23 -23.90 -7.29
N ILE A 240 -18.87 -24.81 -6.37
CA ILE A 240 -17.66 -24.75 -5.55
C ILE A 240 -16.67 -25.90 -5.82
N LEU A 241 -17.02 -26.88 -6.67
CA LEU A 241 -16.20 -28.08 -6.87
C LEU A 241 -14.88 -27.82 -7.62
N THR A 242 -13.81 -27.67 -6.86
CA THR A 242 -12.43 -27.84 -7.33
C THR A 242 -12.11 -29.33 -7.53
N ASP A 243 -11.06 -29.63 -8.29
CA ASP A 243 -10.65 -31.03 -8.51
C ASP A 243 -10.15 -31.70 -7.22
N GLU A 244 -9.58 -30.92 -6.30
CA GLU A 244 -9.25 -31.36 -4.94
C GLU A 244 -10.50 -31.78 -4.15
N LEU A 245 -11.55 -30.94 -4.13
CA LEU A 245 -12.81 -31.29 -3.44
C LEU A 245 -13.50 -32.52 -4.07
N LYS A 246 -13.41 -32.70 -5.39
CA LYS A 246 -13.90 -33.91 -6.07
C LYS A 246 -13.13 -35.15 -5.62
N ALA A 247 -11.80 -35.08 -5.55
CA ALA A 247 -10.95 -36.17 -5.08
C ALA A 247 -11.22 -36.52 -3.61
N GLN A 248 -11.49 -35.53 -2.75
CA GLN A 248 -11.89 -35.75 -1.36
C GLN A 248 -13.26 -36.45 -1.25
N ILE A 249 -14.27 -36.02 -2.01
CA ILE A 249 -15.58 -36.69 -2.07
C ILE A 249 -15.41 -38.16 -2.52
N GLU A 250 -14.58 -38.42 -3.52
CA GLU A 250 -14.31 -39.77 -4.03
C GLU A 250 -13.55 -40.64 -3.02
N ALA A 251 -12.58 -40.07 -2.29
CA ALA A 251 -11.88 -40.79 -1.22
C ALA A 251 -12.82 -41.16 -0.05
N VAL A 252 -13.74 -40.27 0.32
CA VAL A 252 -14.77 -40.54 1.34
C VAL A 252 -15.76 -41.60 0.83
N GLN A 253 -16.20 -41.51 -0.42
CA GLN A 253 -17.05 -42.53 -1.05
C GLN A 253 -16.41 -43.92 -0.99
N VAL A 254 -15.14 -44.05 -1.40
CA VAL A 254 -14.42 -45.34 -1.37
C VAL A 254 -14.28 -45.85 0.07
N LYS A 255 -14.05 -44.99 1.07
CA LYS A 255 -14.03 -45.41 2.49
C LYS A 255 -15.40 -45.91 2.96
N MET A 256 -16.48 -45.23 2.59
CA MET A 256 -17.86 -45.62 2.88
C MET A 256 -18.24 -46.96 2.23
N GLU A 257 -17.87 -47.20 0.98
CA GLU A 257 -18.10 -48.46 0.27
C GLU A 257 -17.34 -49.63 0.94
N ASN A 258 -16.04 -49.47 1.24
CA ASN A 258 -15.27 -50.47 1.97
C ASN A 258 -15.87 -50.79 3.36
N MET A 259 -16.41 -49.79 4.06
CA MET A 259 -17.09 -50.00 5.34
C MET A 259 -18.41 -50.76 5.19
N ARG A 260 -19.19 -50.46 4.14
CA ARG A 260 -20.41 -51.22 3.79
C ARG A 260 -20.08 -52.68 3.54
N ASP A 261 -19.07 -52.96 2.73
CA ASP A 261 -18.60 -54.33 2.44
C ASP A 261 -18.17 -55.07 3.71
N LEU A 262 -17.48 -54.41 4.65
CA LEU A 262 -17.10 -55.00 5.94
C LEU A 262 -18.33 -55.38 6.78
N PHE A 263 -19.35 -54.52 6.85
CA PHE A 263 -20.60 -54.81 7.54
C PHE A 263 -21.38 -55.95 6.86
N GLU A 264 -21.52 -55.94 5.53
CA GLU A 264 -22.21 -56.99 4.77
C GLU A 264 -21.53 -58.36 4.93
N ASN A 265 -20.21 -58.42 4.79
CA ASN A 265 -19.43 -59.64 5.01
C ASN A 265 -19.58 -60.17 6.44
N ARG A 266 -19.63 -59.27 7.44
CA ARG A 266 -19.84 -59.65 8.84
C ARG A 266 -21.25 -60.16 9.08
N GLN A 267 -22.28 -59.47 8.58
CA GLN A 267 -23.68 -59.91 8.67
C GLN A 267 -23.88 -61.26 7.98
N ALA A 268 -23.33 -61.46 6.78
CA ALA A 268 -23.41 -62.73 6.06
C ALA A 268 -22.74 -63.89 6.83
N SER A 269 -21.64 -63.60 7.55
CA SER A 269 -20.96 -64.56 8.41
C SER A 269 -21.78 -64.92 9.66
N LEU A 270 -22.40 -63.93 10.30
CA LEU A 270 -23.25 -64.12 11.49
C LEU A 270 -24.57 -64.84 11.14
N LYS A 271 -25.22 -64.50 10.02
CA LYS A 271 -26.41 -65.19 9.50
C LYS A 271 -26.12 -66.69 9.29
N LYS A 272 -25.00 -67.03 8.65
CA LYS A 272 -24.52 -68.43 8.50
C LYS A 272 -24.23 -69.15 9.82
N LEU A 273 -23.95 -68.44 10.92
CA LEU A 273 -23.78 -69.03 12.25
C LEU A 273 -25.13 -69.20 12.97
N ALA A 274 -26.04 -68.24 12.83
CA ALA A 274 -27.40 -68.32 13.39
C ALA A 274 -28.27 -69.41 12.73
N ASP A 275 -28.05 -69.67 11.43
CA ASP A 275 -28.77 -70.69 10.64
C ASP A 275 -28.22 -72.12 10.79
N LYS A 276 -27.08 -72.31 11.46
CA LYS A 276 -26.54 -73.66 11.71
C LYS A 276 -27.44 -74.44 12.66
N GLN A 277 -28.32 -75.27 12.10
CA GLN A 277 -29.00 -76.32 12.84
C GLN A 277 -27.96 -77.22 13.53
N VAL A 278 -28.09 -77.37 14.84
CA VAL A 278 -27.31 -78.35 15.62
C VAL A 278 -27.71 -79.75 15.16
N ARG A 279 -26.82 -80.42 14.41
CA ARG A 279 -26.94 -81.87 14.20
C ARG A 279 -26.73 -82.58 15.55
N PRO A 280 -27.50 -83.65 15.87
CA PRO A 280 -27.29 -84.36 17.12
C PRO A 280 -25.91 -84.99 17.16
N VAL A 281 -25.08 -84.61 18.14
CA VAL A 281 -23.78 -85.24 18.35
C VAL A 281 -23.99 -86.58 19.04
N GLN A 282 -23.66 -87.66 18.36
CA GLN A 282 -23.79 -89.01 18.91
C GLN A 282 -22.70 -89.26 19.96
N LEU A 283 -23.11 -89.40 21.22
CA LEU A 283 -22.22 -89.68 22.36
C LEU A 283 -21.52 -91.03 22.19
N VAL A 284 -20.21 -91.03 22.01
CA VAL A 284 -19.36 -92.22 22.07
C VAL A 284 -19.00 -92.48 23.53
N ALA A 285 -19.30 -93.68 24.03
CA ALA A 285 -19.20 -94.02 25.45
C ALA A 285 -17.73 -94.11 25.94
N PRO A 286 -17.44 -93.70 27.19
CA PRO A 286 -16.13 -93.84 27.80
C PRO A 286 -15.85 -95.30 28.20
N ARG A 287 -14.59 -95.76 28.03
CA ARG A 287 -14.11 -97.05 28.56
C ARG A 287 -13.30 -96.83 29.86
N PRO A 288 -13.35 -97.76 30.84
CA PRO A 288 -12.94 -97.50 32.22
C PRO A 288 -11.44 -97.72 32.50
N GLU A 289 -11.02 -97.25 33.68
CA GLU A 289 -9.65 -97.24 34.20
C GLU A 289 -9.07 -98.62 34.55
N ASN A 290 -7.72 -98.72 34.61
CA ASN A 290 -7.00 -99.02 35.86
C ASN A 290 -5.45 -98.87 35.72
N PRO A 291 -4.70 -98.55 36.81
CA PRO A 291 -3.24 -98.45 36.88
C PRO A 291 -2.64 -99.72 37.55
N PRO A 292 -1.51 -99.75 38.30
CA PRO A 292 -0.25 -98.98 38.29
C PRO A 292 1.03 -99.90 38.25
N ARG A 293 2.23 -99.36 37.92
CA ARG A 293 3.49 -99.65 38.67
C ARG A 293 4.70 -98.87 38.20
N ALA A 294 5.58 -98.53 39.15
CA ALA A 294 6.90 -97.95 38.91
C ALA A 294 7.98 -99.02 38.67
N LYS A 295 9.03 -98.66 37.91
CA LYS A 295 10.43 -98.57 38.40
C LYS A 295 11.36 -98.03 37.30
N SER A 296 12.26 -97.13 37.71
CA SER A 296 13.42 -96.61 36.95
C SER A 296 14.50 -97.72 36.75
N PRO A 297 15.65 -97.54 36.05
CA PRO A 297 16.53 -96.34 36.12
C PRO A 297 17.39 -95.94 34.88
N LEU A 298 18.03 -94.75 35.00
CA LEU A 298 19.33 -94.30 34.43
C LEU A 298 19.55 -94.40 32.90
N PHE A 299 19.95 -93.33 32.19
CA PHE A 299 21.25 -92.68 32.38
C PHE A 299 21.31 -91.22 31.86
N SER A 300 22.15 -90.41 32.52
CA SER A 300 22.74 -89.14 32.01
C SER A 300 23.84 -89.45 30.97
N PRO A 301 24.43 -88.50 30.18
CA PRO A 301 24.99 -87.24 30.70
C PRO A 301 25.12 -85.97 29.79
N LYS A 302 25.05 -84.79 30.45
CA LYS A 302 25.92 -83.58 30.28
C LYS A 302 25.80 -82.72 28.99
N HIS A 303 26.02 -81.40 28.97
CA HIS A 303 26.19 -80.26 29.93
C HIS A 303 25.87 -78.97 29.09
N GLY A 304 25.44 -77.81 29.58
CA GLY A 304 25.01 -77.37 30.91
C GLY A 304 25.29 -75.87 31.16
N MET A 305 24.25 -75.09 31.54
CA MET A 305 24.28 -73.80 32.30
C MET A 305 24.90 -72.53 31.64
N ASP A 306 24.68 -71.31 32.16
CA ASP A 306 23.45 -70.61 32.61
C ASP A 306 23.79 -69.11 32.91
N PHE A 307 22.76 -68.28 33.11
CA PHE A 307 22.76 -66.88 33.57
C PHE A 307 23.89 -66.40 34.52
N ASN A 308 24.41 -65.16 34.32
CA ASN A 308 24.20 -64.08 35.32
C ASN A 308 24.54 -62.62 34.89
N SER A 309 23.82 -61.68 35.51
CA SER A 309 24.19 -60.31 35.97
C SER A 309 25.11 -59.36 35.18
N SER A 310 24.51 -58.26 34.70
CA SER A 310 24.82 -56.84 35.00
C SER A 310 26.23 -56.21 34.86
N LEU A 311 26.22 -54.98 34.33
CA LEU A 311 27.20 -53.86 34.44
C LEU A 311 28.51 -53.86 33.60
N LYS A 312 28.56 -52.82 32.74
CA LYS A 312 29.65 -51.83 32.55
C LYS A 312 30.96 -52.17 31.76
N PHE A 313 31.13 -51.32 30.72
CA PHE A 313 32.33 -50.53 30.35
C PHE A 313 33.41 -51.08 29.40
N SER A 314 33.99 -50.11 28.66
CA SER A 314 35.29 -50.12 27.94
C SER A 314 35.38 -51.00 26.68
N PHE A 315 36.14 -50.71 25.59
CA PHE A 315 37.12 -49.66 25.22
C PHE A 315 37.33 -49.76 23.65
N ASP A 316 37.82 -48.79 22.87
CA ASP A 316 38.11 -47.36 23.08
C ASP A 316 38.26 -46.55 21.74
N ILE A 317 38.55 -45.25 21.84
CA ILE A 317 39.41 -44.35 21.00
C ILE A 317 39.96 -44.92 19.66
N THR A 318 39.80 -44.25 18.49
CA THR A 318 40.47 -42.96 18.15
C THR A 318 39.63 -41.90 17.41
N LEU A 319 39.55 -40.71 18.00
CA LEU A 319 39.54 -39.39 17.35
C LEU A 319 40.93 -38.75 17.61
N PRO A 320 41.49 -37.88 16.73
CA PRO A 320 41.09 -36.46 16.69
C PRO A 320 41.09 -35.84 15.27
N GLY A 321 40.53 -34.64 15.04
CA GLY A 321 39.92 -33.72 16.00
C GLY A 321 39.13 -32.58 15.33
N LYS A 322 38.46 -31.76 16.15
CA LYS A 322 37.63 -30.62 15.71
C LYS A 322 38.21 -29.29 16.19
N ARG A 323 38.26 -28.30 15.28
CA ARG A 323 38.17 -26.83 15.53
C ARG A 323 39.38 -26.23 16.30
N THR A 324 39.76 -24.96 16.16
CA THR A 324 38.93 -23.73 16.20
C THR A 324 39.55 -22.51 15.49
N THR A 325 38.67 -21.68 14.91
CA THR A 325 38.69 -20.19 14.82
C THR A 325 39.98 -19.38 14.56
N ARG A 326 39.97 -18.55 13.50
CA ARG A 326 40.12 -17.07 13.63
C ARG A 326 39.56 -16.28 12.43
N LYS A 327 39.44 -14.97 12.63
CA LYS A 327 38.70 -13.93 11.88
C LYS A 327 39.42 -13.39 10.62
N MET A 328 38.61 -12.87 9.68
CA MET A 328 38.87 -11.71 8.77
C MET A 328 39.98 -11.84 7.70
N GLN A 329 39.97 -11.11 6.56
CA GLN A 329 38.95 -10.46 5.70
C GLN A 329 39.67 -10.02 4.40
N THR A 330 38.95 -9.61 3.33
CA THR A 330 39.46 -8.96 2.08
C THR A 330 40.24 -9.86 1.11
N SER A 331 40.25 -9.64 -0.22
CA SER A 331 39.37 -8.88 -1.11
C SER A 331 39.54 -9.37 -2.57
N ARG A 332 38.47 -9.31 -3.37
CA ARG A 332 38.51 -9.26 -4.85
C ARG A 332 37.51 -8.19 -5.28
N LYS A 333 37.97 -6.95 -5.34
CA LYS A 333 38.37 -6.27 -6.59
C LYS A 333 37.18 -6.06 -7.54
N ILE A 334 36.24 -5.22 -7.08
CA ILE A 334 35.37 -4.43 -7.95
C ILE A 334 36.25 -3.39 -8.65
N GLU A 335 36.00 -3.13 -9.93
CA GLU A 335 36.71 -2.09 -10.67
C GLU A 335 36.24 -0.70 -10.22
N VAL A 336 37.21 0.14 -9.90
CA VAL A 336 36.97 1.49 -9.41
C VAL A 336 37.11 2.45 -10.58
N MET A 337 35.98 2.95 -11.09
CA MET A 337 35.95 4.26 -11.74
C MET A 337 35.74 5.31 -10.67
N HIS A 338 36.83 5.96 -10.26
CA HIS A 338 36.82 7.21 -9.53
C HIS A 338 37.28 8.29 -10.51
N ASP A 339 36.43 9.29 -10.75
CA ASP A 339 36.78 10.72 -10.90
C ASP A 339 35.56 11.51 -11.37
N TYR A 340 34.85 12.12 -10.42
CA TYR A 340 33.89 13.20 -10.69
C TYR A 340 34.21 14.40 -9.81
N GLN A 341 35.43 14.91 -9.98
CA GLN A 341 35.82 16.22 -9.47
C GLN A 341 36.74 16.91 -10.48
N GLU A 342 36.34 18.11 -10.90
CA GLU A 342 37.14 19.09 -11.65
C GLU A 342 37.73 18.69 -13.01
N LYS A 343 36.87 18.62 -14.03
CA LYS A 343 37.23 18.98 -15.43
C LYS A 343 36.30 20.04 -16.03
N ARG A 344 36.18 21.18 -15.35
CA ARG A 344 36.05 22.45 -16.09
C ARG A 344 37.44 22.80 -16.64
N ASN A 345 37.50 23.37 -17.85
CA ASN A 345 38.70 23.75 -18.60
C ASN A 345 39.43 22.62 -19.36
N SER A 346 38.78 21.99 -20.36
CA SER A 346 39.50 21.50 -21.56
C SER A 346 38.60 21.19 -22.79
N LEU A 347 37.62 22.05 -23.10
CA LEU A 347 36.90 22.02 -24.39
C LEU A 347 36.71 23.42 -24.96
N GLN A 348 37.82 24.16 -25.12
CA GLN A 348 37.86 25.27 -26.08
C GLN A 348 38.32 24.72 -27.43
N PHE A 349 37.46 23.87 -28.01
CA PHE A 349 37.64 23.41 -29.38
C PHE A 349 37.20 24.55 -30.31
N PHE A 350 38.07 24.98 -31.22
CA PHE A 350 37.71 25.93 -32.26
C PHE A 350 36.77 25.23 -33.25
N ILE A 351 35.47 25.27 -32.98
CA ILE A 351 34.46 24.80 -33.92
C ILE A 351 34.00 26.01 -34.74
N SER A 352 34.07 25.89 -36.05
CA SER A 352 33.52 26.87 -36.99
C SER A 352 32.00 26.93 -36.80
N GLU A 353 31.40 28.11 -36.96
CA GLU A 353 29.94 28.29 -36.84
C GLU A 353 29.20 27.54 -37.97
N SER A 354 28.90 26.26 -37.73
CA SER A 354 27.96 25.46 -38.53
C SER A 354 26.79 25.00 -37.66
N GLU A 355 25.59 24.98 -38.24
CA GLU A 355 24.35 24.62 -37.52
C GLU A 355 24.42 23.22 -36.90
N ASP A 356 25.08 22.27 -37.57
CA ASP A 356 25.31 20.91 -37.06
C ASP A 356 26.03 20.89 -35.71
N SER A 357 27.01 21.79 -35.50
CA SER A 357 27.70 21.89 -34.21
C SER A 357 26.78 22.45 -33.14
N LEU A 358 25.91 23.41 -33.49
CA LEU A 358 25.00 24.05 -32.55
C LEU A 358 23.99 23.03 -32.00
N HIS A 359 23.48 22.16 -32.88
CA HIS A 359 22.56 21.08 -32.53
C HIS A 359 23.20 20.07 -31.56
N ILE A 360 24.46 19.67 -31.79
CA ILE A 360 25.19 18.77 -30.89
C ILE A 360 25.37 19.39 -29.49
N LEU A 361 25.74 20.68 -29.41
CA LEU A 361 25.87 21.37 -28.12
C LEU A 361 24.52 21.51 -27.40
N LYS A 362 23.43 21.82 -28.12
CA LYS A 362 22.06 21.86 -27.58
C LYS A 362 21.67 20.49 -26.97
N GLY A 363 21.93 19.40 -27.69
CA GLY A 363 21.68 18.03 -27.23
C GLY A 363 22.46 17.66 -25.97
N HIS A 364 23.73 18.03 -25.88
CA HIS A 364 24.54 17.77 -24.67
C HIS A 364 23.97 18.47 -23.42
N VAL A 365 23.54 19.73 -23.53
CA VAL A 365 22.98 20.47 -22.38
C VAL A 365 21.65 19.89 -21.91
N ILE A 366 20.81 19.41 -22.82
CA ILE A 366 19.54 18.74 -22.49
C ILE A 366 19.81 17.38 -21.82
N HIS A 367 20.76 16.62 -22.35
CA HIS A 367 21.16 15.36 -21.74
C HIS A 367 21.75 15.58 -20.33
N GLU A 368 22.59 16.60 -20.12
CA GLU A 368 23.07 16.98 -18.78
C GLU A 368 21.91 17.38 -17.86
N LEU A 369 20.94 18.18 -18.34
CA LEU A 369 19.79 18.60 -17.56
C LEU A 369 18.96 17.40 -17.04
N ILE A 370 18.65 16.44 -17.93
CA ILE A 370 17.86 15.24 -17.62
C ILE A 370 18.66 14.28 -16.72
N GLU A 371 19.91 13.99 -17.05
CA GLU A 371 20.69 13.00 -16.29
C GLU A 371 21.02 13.53 -14.88
N THR A 372 21.32 14.81 -14.75
CA THR A 372 21.47 15.44 -13.42
C THR A 372 20.14 15.64 -12.70
N GLU A 373 18.99 15.50 -13.36
CA GLU A 373 17.67 15.42 -12.73
C GLU A 373 17.43 14.03 -12.13
N ARG A 374 17.71 12.96 -12.88
CA ARG A 374 17.62 11.57 -12.39
C ARG A 374 18.47 11.36 -11.15
N ILE A 375 19.73 11.80 -11.21
CA ILE A 375 20.66 11.74 -10.07
C ILE A 375 20.10 12.53 -8.88
N TYR A 376 19.54 13.72 -9.10
CA TYR A 376 18.94 14.52 -8.02
C TYR A 376 17.74 13.82 -7.37
N VAL A 377 16.84 13.22 -8.17
CA VAL A 377 15.70 12.44 -7.69
C VAL A 377 16.16 11.22 -6.88
N GLU A 378 17.16 10.47 -7.36
CA GLU A 378 17.74 9.32 -6.65
C GLU A 378 18.42 9.75 -5.32
N GLU A 379 19.16 10.85 -5.34
CA GLU A 379 19.79 11.41 -4.13
C GLU A 379 18.73 11.86 -3.10
N LEU A 380 17.62 12.46 -3.53
CA LEU A 380 16.50 12.75 -2.62
C LEU A 380 15.86 11.48 -2.07
N TYR A 381 15.66 10.45 -2.90
CA TYR A 381 15.12 9.16 -2.46
C TYR A 381 15.99 8.50 -1.39
N THR A 382 17.30 8.42 -1.60
CA THR A 382 18.24 7.83 -0.64
C THR A 382 18.30 8.60 0.67
N ILE A 383 18.17 9.94 0.67
CA ILE A 383 18.04 10.75 1.89
C ILE A 383 16.75 10.42 2.65
N LEU A 384 15.62 10.39 1.94
CA LEU A 384 14.31 10.18 2.53
C LEU A 384 14.16 8.76 3.08
N LEU A 385 14.53 7.74 2.33
CA LEU A 385 14.50 6.35 2.79
C LEU A 385 15.55 6.09 3.87
N GLY A 386 16.79 6.48 3.61
CA GLY A 386 17.96 6.08 4.38
C GLY A 386 18.23 6.87 5.66
N TYR A 387 17.64 8.07 5.80
CA TYR A 387 17.70 8.83 7.05
C TYR A 387 16.31 9.18 7.60
N ARG A 388 15.40 9.72 6.79
CA ARG A 388 14.10 10.20 7.31
C ARG A 388 13.21 9.06 7.78
N SER A 389 13.07 7.99 7.00
CA SER A 389 12.30 6.80 7.40
C SER A 389 13.00 6.00 8.49
N GLU A 390 14.33 5.99 8.53
CA GLU A 390 15.09 5.35 9.61
C GLU A 390 14.86 5.99 10.99
N MET A 391 14.45 7.27 11.07
CA MET A 391 14.01 7.89 12.34
C MET A 391 12.75 7.26 12.92
N GLU A 392 12.00 6.50 12.12
CA GLU A 392 10.77 5.80 12.53
C GLU A 392 10.97 4.29 12.63
N ASN A 393 12.15 3.79 12.25
CA ASN A 393 12.50 2.38 12.32
C ASN A 393 12.65 1.91 13.79
N PRO A 394 11.86 0.92 14.26
CA PRO A 394 11.95 0.42 15.63
C PRO A 394 13.35 -0.12 16.01
N ALA A 395 14.12 -0.63 15.04
CA ALA A 395 15.49 -1.09 15.28
C ALA A 395 16.46 0.06 15.61
N MET A 396 16.25 1.23 15.00
CA MET A 396 17.10 2.42 15.17
C MET A 396 16.75 3.24 16.42
N THR A 397 15.54 3.06 16.94
CA THR A 397 15.00 3.78 18.12
C THR A 397 15.90 3.69 19.37
N ARG A 398 16.72 2.63 19.49
CA ARG A 398 17.68 2.43 20.60
C ARG A 398 18.94 3.31 20.51
N ILE A 399 19.36 3.71 19.31
CA ILE A 399 20.55 4.54 19.08
C ILE A 399 20.20 6.01 18.76
N MET A 400 18.92 6.29 18.50
CA MET A 400 18.40 7.65 18.30
C MET A 400 18.19 8.39 19.65
N PRO A 401 18.80 9.57 19.86
CA PRO A 401 18.57 10.41 21.04
C PRO A 401 17.08 10.75 21.22
N PRO A 402 16.53 10.74 22.46
CA PRO A 402 15.12 11.08 22.68
C PRO A 402 14.72 12.45 22.13
N SER A 403 15.60 13.45 22.27
CA SER A 403 15.38 14.83 21.77
C SER A 403 15.38 14.96 20.25
N LEU A 404 15.84 13.94 19.52
CA LEU A 404 15.80 13.87 18.06
C LEU A 404 14.49 13.20 17.56
N ARG A 405 13.72 12.55 18.44
CA ARG A 405 12.44 11.95 18.07
C ARG A 405 11.43 13.03 17.71
N ASN A 406 10.57 12.73 16.75
CA ASN A 406 9.54 13.64 16.20
C ASN A 406 10.08 14.91 15.50
N THR A 407 11.39 15.15 15.45
CA THR A 407 11.96 16.34 14.77
C THR A 407 12.17 16.13 13.26
N LYS A 408 11.81 14.97 12.69
CA LYS A 408 12.02 14.62 11.28
C LYS A 408 11.50 15.70 10.30
N ASN A 409 10.36 16.31 10.61
CA ASN A 409 9.75 17.36 9.76
C ASN A 409 10.50 18.70 9.85
N ILE A 410 11.31 18.93 10.88
CA ILE A 410 12.21 20.08 10.99
C ILE A 410 13.53 19.79 10.29
N LEU A 411 14.09 18.58 10.45
CA LEU A 411 15.37 18.22 9.82
C LEU A 411 15.27 18.16 8.29
N PHE A 412 14.22 17.51 7.76
CA PHE A 412 14.04 17.33 6.32
C PHE A 412 13.09 18.37 5.70
N GLY A 413 12.42 19.21 6.50
CA GLY A 413 11.44 20.17 5.99
C GLY A 413 10.39 19.50 5.12
N ASN A 414 10.11 20.12 3.97
CA ASN A 414 9.28 19.59 2.90
C ASN A 414 10.06 18.88 1.77
N MET A 415 11.25 18.33 2.05
CA MET A 415 11.96 17.48 1.08
C MET A 415 11.10 16.35 0.46
N PRO A 416 10.12 15.72 1.15
CA PRO A 416 9.21 14.76 0.52
C PRO A 416 8.33 15.36 -0.59
N GLU A 417 7.87 16.61 -0.43
CA GLU A 417 7.05 17.35 -1.41
C GLU A 417 7.88 17.65 -2.66
N ILE A 418 9.12 18.12 -2.45
CA ILE A 418 10.11 18.36 -3.52
C ILE A 418 10.42 17.06 -4.27
N TYR A 419 10.72 15.97 -3.56
CA TYR A 419 10.99 14.67 -4.17
C TYR A 419 9.81 14.19 -5.04
N GLU A 420 8.59 14.27 -4.53
CA GLU A 420 7.40 13.79 -5.23
C GLU A 420 7.17 14.54 -6.54
N PHE A 421 7.24 15.89 -6.52
CA PHE A 421 7.15 16.70 -7.74
C PHE A 421 8.25 16.35 -8.74
N HIS A 422 9.51 16.29 -8.29
CA HIS A 422 10.64 16.05 -9.18
C HIS A 422 10.59 14.64 -9.80
N ASN A 423 10.25 13.62 -9.00
CA ASN A 423 10.14 12.23 -9.44
C ASN A 423 8.93 11.97 -10.36
N LYS A 424 7.73 12.44 -9.99
CA LYS A 424 6.47 12.07 -10.67
C LYS A 424 6.04 13.01 -11.77
N ILE A 425 6.53 14.26 -11.79
CA ILE A 425 6.04 15.29 -12.71
C ILE A 425 7.20 15.86 -13.54
N PHE A 426 8.22 16.41 -12.87
CA PHE A 426 9.22 17.22 -13.56
C PHE A 426 10.21 16.39 -14.37
N LEU A 427 10.73 15.30 -13.82
CA LEU A 427 11.62 14.39 -14.55
C LEU A 427 10.97 13.83 -15.82
N LEU A 428 9.73 13.32 -15.72
CA LEU A 428 8.98 12.80 -16.87
C LEU A 428 8.73 13.90 -17.93
N SER A 429 8.46 15.13 -17.49
CA SER A 429 8.31 16.29 -18.39
C SER A 429 9.61 16.57 -19.15
N LEU A 430 10.76 16.56 -18.47
CA LEU A 430 12.08 16.75 -19.08
C LEU A 430 12.49 15.59 -19.99
N GLU A 431 12.20 14.34 -19.63
CA GLU A 431 12.45 13.17 -20.49
C GLU A 431 11.67 13.25 -21.80
N SER A 432 10.46 13.83 -21.80
CA SER A 432 9.69 14.12 -23.02
C SER A 432 10.31 15.20 -23.94
N CYS A 433 11.38 15.87 -23.51
CA CYS A 433 12.11 16.87 -24.29
C CYS A 433 13.37 16.33 -24.99
N ILE A 434 13.68 15.03 -24.88
CA ILE A 434 14.82 14.41 -25.57
C ILE A 434 14.68 14.54 -27.10
N GLU A 435 13.48 14.28 -27.61
CA GLU A 435 13.16 14.34 -29.05
C GLU A 435 12.65 15.72 -29.47
N ALA A 436 12.28 16.58 -28.52
CA ALA A 436 11.70 17.91 -28.73
C ALA A 436 12.40 19.00 -27.87
N PRO A 437 13.67 19.36 -28.18
CA PRO A 437 14.49 20.31 -27.43
C PRO A 437 13.85 21.68 -27.12
N GLU A 438 13.03 22.18 -28.03
CA GLU A 438 12.28 23.44 -27.94
C GLU A 438 11.22 23.44 -26.82
N ARG A 439 10.76 22.25 -26.38
CA ARG A 439 9.75 22.12 -25.33
C ARG A 439 10.29 22.36 -23.91
N VAL A 440 11.62 22.39 -23.72
CA VAL A 440 12.24 22.58 -22.39
C VAL A 440 11.75 23.86 -21.72
N GLY A 441 11.64 24.98 -22.45
CA GLY A 441 11.13 26.23 -21.89
C GLY A 441 9.71 26.09 -21.33
N PHE A 442 8.82 25.46 -22.09
CA PHE A 442 7.44 25.19 -21.66
C PHE A 442 7.37 24.33 -20.39
N CYS A 443 8.21 23.29 -20.25
CA CYS A 443 8.21 22.44 -19.05
C CYS A 443 8.54 23.20 -17.76
N PHE A 444 9.35 24.26 -17.82
CA PHE A 444 9.61 25.12 -16.66
C PHE A 444 8.48 26.15 -16.43
N LEU A 445 7.87 26.67 -17.50
CA LEU A 445 6.79 27.64 -17.39
C LEU A 445 5.49 27.01 -16.87
N GLU A 446 5.13 25.81 -17.34
CA GLU A 446 3.95 25.07 -16.90
C GLU A 446 4.01 24.71 -15.39
N ARG A 447 5.21 24.53 -14.85
CA ARG A 447 5.46 24.15 -13.45
C ARG A 447 5.96 25.31 -12.57
N ARG A 448 5.83 26.56 -13.02
CA ARG A 448 6.32 27.76 -12.32
C ARG A 448 5.76 27.88 -10.89
N GLU A 449 4.51 27.49 -10.69
CA GLU A 449 3.83 27.55 -9.39
C GLU A 449 4.28 26.41 -8.47
N ASP A 450 4.48 25.20 -8.99
CA ASP A 450 5.00 24.06 -8.20
C ASP A 450 6.35 24.40 -7.57
N PHE A 451 7.24 25.06 -8.33
CA PHE A 451 8.56 25.47 -7.85
C PHE A 451 8.55 26.41 -6.62
N GLN A 452 7.42 27.02 -6.25
CA GLN A 452 7.30 27.81 -5.02
C GLN A 452 7.51 26.96 -3.74
N MET A 453 7.34 25.63 -3.80
CA MET A 453 7.67 24.70 -2.70
C MET A 453 9.12 24.86 -2.18
N TYR A 454 10.04 25.38 -2.98
CA TYR A 454 11.42 25.64 -2.57
C TYR A 454 11.55 26.80 -1.57
N GLU A 455 10.62 27.76 -1.55
CA GLU A 455 10.60 28.84 -0.58
C GLU A 455 10.43 28.27 0.84
N LYS A 456 9.40 27.45 1.02
CA LYS A 456 9.10 26.68 2.25
C LYS A 456 10.29 25.84 2.73
N TYR A 457 11.05 25.25 1.80
CA TYR A 457 12.27 24.50 2.14
C TYR A 457 13.37 25.42 2.67
N CYS A 458 13.62 26.53 1.98
CA CYS A 458 14.63 27.51 2.37
C CYS A 458 14.29 28.15 3.72
N HIS A 459 13.03 28.53 3.97
CA HIS A 459 12.56 29.04 5.27
C HIS A 459 12.76 28.05 6.43
N ASN A 460 12.72 26.75 6.14
CA ASN A 460 13.01 25.72 7.15
C ASN A 460 14.52 25.48 7.33
N LYS A 461 15.35 25.76 6.32
CA LYS A 461 16.78 25.40 6.31
C LYS A 461 17.58 25.90 7.53
N PRO A 462 17.42 27.14 8.05
CA PRO A 462 18.12 27.55 9.27
C PRO A 462 17.77 26.71 10.51
N ARG A 463 16.52 26.25 10.61
CA ARG A 463 16.05 25.37 11.70
C ARG A 463 16.59 23.94 11.54
N SER A 464 16.56 23.42 10.31
CA SER A 464 17.22 22.16 9.94
C SER A 464 18.70 22.16 10.30
N ASP A 465 19.44 23.22 9.94
CA ASP A 465 20.87 23.34 10.23
C ASP A 465 21.17 23.53 11.72
N SER A 466 20.33 24.25 12.45
CA SER A 466 20.43 24.38 13.91
C SER A 466 20.23 23.03 14.61
N LEU A 467 19.27 22.23 14.13
CA LEU A 467 19.00 20.90 14.63
C LEU A 467 20.12 19.92 14.27
N TRP A 468 20.62 19.94 13.03
CA TRP A 468 21.75 19.11 12.61
C TRP A 468 22.99 19.34 13.48
N ARG A 469 23.37 20.60 13.74
CA ARG A 469 24.54 20.92 14.59
C ARG A 469 24.45 20.36 16.01
N GLN A 470 23.25 20.15 16.54
CA GLN A 470 23.05 19.56 17.88
C GLN A 470 23.22 18.03 17.90
N PHE A 471 23.10 17.37 16.74
CA PHE A 471 23.04 15.91 16.64
C PHE A 471 23.98 15.29 15.60
N ALA A 472 24.86 16.07 14.95
CA ALA A 472 25.76 15.59 13.89
C ALA A 472 26.61 14.38 14.31
N ASP A 473 27.11 14.37 15.55
CA ASP A 473 27.91 13.27 16.13
C ASP A 473 27.06 12.09 16.66
N SER A 474 25.75 12.08 16.39
CA SER A 474 24.86 11.01 16.86
C SER A 474 25.15 9.69 16.16
N VAL A 475 25.27 8.61 16.97
CA VAL A 475 25.42 7.22 16.51
C VAL A 475 24.33 6.82 15.51
N PHE A 476 23.12 7.38 15.64
CA PHE A 476 22.04 7.20 14.67
C PHE A 476 22.44 7.63 13.25
N PHE A 477 22.95 8.86 13.09
CA PHE A 477 23.31 9.38 11.77
C PHE A 477 24.56 8.72 11.21
N GLN A 478 25.52 8.36 12.06
CA GLN A 478 26.70 7.58 11.67
C GLN A 478 26.30 6.20 11.12
N GLU A 479 25.35 5.52 11.75
CA GLU A 479 24.85 4.22 11.28
C GLU A 479 24.03 4.34 10.00
N CYS A 480 23.18 5.38 9.85
CA CYS A 480 22.50 5.66 8.57
C CYS A 480 23.50 5.93 7.43
N GLN A 481 24.50 6.80 7.67
CA GLN A 481 25.55 7.11 6.70
C GLN A 481 26.34 5.85 6.31
N ARG A 482 26.63 4.97 7.28
CA ARG A 482 27.32 3.68 7.05
C ARG A 482 26.46 2.70 6.25
N LYS A 483 25.13 2.64 6.47
CA LYS A 483 24.21 1.78 5.70
C LYS A 483 24.10 2.20 4.23
N LEU A 484 24.18 3.50 3.96
CA LEU A 484 24.07 4.08 2.62
C LEU A 484 25.41 4.25 1.90
N GLU A 485 26.52 3.91 2.56
CA GLU A 485 27.89 4.15 2.06
C GLU A 485 28.17 5.62 1.68
N HIS A 486 27.47 6.55 2.32
CA HIS A 486 27.54 7.99 2.03
C HIS A 486 28.89 8.59 2.43
N LYS A 487 29.58 9.18 1.46
CA LYS A 487 30.94 9.75 1.62
C LYS A 487 30.95 11.10 2.35
N LEU A 488 29.82 11.83 2.35
CA LEU A 488 29.67 13.13 3.01
C LEU A 488 28.74 13.02 4.23
N ALA A 489 28.76 14.05 5.08
CA ALA A 489 27.80 14.20 6.18
C ALA A 489 26.42 14.65 5.67
N LEU A 490 25.36 14.40 6.45
CA LEU A 490 23.95 14.60 6.02
C LEU A 490 23.64 16.05 5.61
N ASP A 491 24.25 17.06 6.25
CA ASP A 491 24.09 18.47 5.89
C ASP A 491 24.46 18.77 4.43
N SER A 492 25.49 18.10 3.91
CA SER A 492 25.90 18.22 2.50
C SER A 492 24.80 17.73 1.56
N TYR A 493 24.04 16.70 1.96
CA TYR A 493 22.89 16.19 1.24
C TYR A 493 21.64 17.07 1.44
N LEU A 494 21.44 17.65 2.61
CA LEU A 494 20.36 18.62 2.89
C LEU A 494 20.54 19.97 2.13
N LEU A 495 21.71 20.23 1.55
CA LEU A 495 21.91 21.39 0.65
C LEU A 495 21.47 21.12 -0.79
N LYS A 496 21.23 19.86 -1.19
CA LYS A 496 20.94 19.49 -2.58
C LYS A 496 19.74 20.20 -3.20
N PRO A 497 18.60 20.43 -2.51
CA PRO A 497 17.50 21.18 -3.10
C PRO A 497 17.87 22.61 -3.48
N ILE A 498 18.59 23.33 -2.60
CA ILE A 498 19.05 24.70 -2.86
C ILE A 498 20.07 24.72 -4.00
N GLN A 499 20.96 23.72 -4.06
CA GLN A 499 21.91 23.55 -5.15
C GLN A 499 21.20 23.25 -6.49
N ARG A 500 20.19 22.38 -6.52
CA ARG A 500 19.44 22.08 -7.75
C ARG A 500 18.68 23.30 -8.26
N LEU A 501 17.99 24.02 -7.37
CA LEU A 501 17.28 25.25 -7.73
C LEU A 501 18.20 26.29 -8.39
N THR A 502 19.39 26.52 -7.82
CA THR A 502 20.39 27.46 -8.39
C THR A 502 21.05 26.96 -9.68
N LYS A 503 21.01 25.66 -9.96
CA LYS A 503 21.54 25.04 -11.19
C LYS A 503 20.63 25.23 -12.41
N TYR A 504 19.31 25.26 -12.23
CA TYR A 504 18.39 25.40 -13.37
C TYR A 504 18.66 26.66 -14.20
N GLN A 505 18.83 27.84 -13.58
CA GLN A 505 19.15 29.07 -14.32
C GLN A 505 20.51 29.01 -15.04
N LEU A 506 21.45 28.19 -14.58
CA LEU A 506 22.72 27.98 -15.31
C LEU A 506 22.50 27.12 -16.56
N LEU A 507 21.78 26.00 -16.43
CA LEU A 507 21.48 25.08 -17.53
C LEU A 507 20.59 25.74 -18.60
N LEU A 508 19.54 26.46 -18.17
CA LEU A 508 18.66 27.22 -19.07
C LEU A 508 19.42 28.33 -19.80
N LYS A 509 20.30 29.07 -19.10
CA LYS A 509 21.15 30.09 -19.71
C LYS A 509 22.18 29.51 -20.67
N GLU A 510 22.68 28.30 -20.42
CA GLU A 510 23.59 27.60 -21.32
C GLU A 510 22.87 27.09 -22.57
N LEU A 511 21.70 26.47 -22.41
CA LEU A 511 20.84 26.03 -23.51
C LEU A 511 20.39 27.20 -24.40
N LEU A 512 20.09 28.34 -23.79
CA LEU A 512 19.63 29.54 -24.49
C LEU A 512 20.71 30.13 -25.42
N LYS A 513 22.00 30.05 -25.07
CA LYS A 513 23.10 30.50 -25.95
C LYS A 513 23.04 29.82 -27.33
N TYR A 514 22.55 28.58 -27.37
CA TYR A 514 22.47 27.75 -28.57
C TYR A 514 21.07 27.74 -29.20
N SER A 515 20.13 28.53 -28.67
CA SER A 515 18.70 28.51 -29.03
C SER A 515 18.10 29.90 -29.32
N ILE A 516 18.93 30.96 -29.43
CA ILE A 516 18.49 32.37 -29.54
C ILE A 516 17.61 32.62 -30.78
N HIS A 517 17.79 31.85 -31.85
CA HIS A 517 17.06 31.98 -33.11
C HIS A 517 16.29 30.70 -33.50
N SER A 518 16.14 29.73 -32.59
CA SER A 518 15.35 28.52 -32.82
C SER A 518 13.95 28.66 -32.25
N GLU A 519 13.03 27.82 -32.74
CA GLU A 519 11.74 27.59 -32.07
C GLU A 519 11.96 27.20 -30.59
N GLY A 520 11.05 27.64 -29.71
CA GLY A 520 11.19 27.54 -28.24
C GLY A 520 12.17 28.51 -27.58
N GLY A 521 12.88 29.36 -28.35
CA GLY A 521 13.89 30.27 -27.82
C GLY A 521 13.33 31.37 -26.90
N GLN A 522 12.12 31.87 -27.19
CA GLN A 522 11.45 32.87 -26.36
C GLN A 522 11.01 32.26 -25.02
N GLU A 523 10.37 31.10 -25.07
CA GLU A 523 9.84 30.39 -23.90
C GLU A 523 10.98 29.91 -22.99
N LEU A 524 12.13 29.56 -23.57
CA LEU A 524 13.36 29.27 -22.83
C LEU A 524 13.94 30.51 -22.13
N GLN A 525 13.86 31.69 -22.75
CA GLN A 525 14.24 32.96 -22.14
C GLN A 525 13.25 33.37 -21.03
N GLU A 526 11.94 33.16 -21.21
CA GLU A 526 10.93 33.41 -20.18
C GLU A 526 11.06 32.44 -19.00
N ALA A 527 11.34 31.16 -19.26
CA ALA A 527 11.66 30.16 -18.23
C ALA A 527 12.89 30.57 -17.41
N LEU A 528 13.96 31.05 -18.06
CA LEU A 528 15.15 31.54 -17.38
C LEU A 528 14.84 32.75 -16.47
N VAL A 529 14.04 33.71 -16.94
CA VAL A 529 13.59 34.85 -16.11
C VAL A 529 12.76 34.37 -14.93
N SER A 530 11.80 33.47 -15.16
CA SER A 530 10.97 32.87 -14.11
C SER A 530 11.79 32.21 -13.00
N MET A 531 12.83 31.43 -13.35
CA MET A 531 13.70 30.79 -12.37
C MET A 531 14.61 31.78 -11.64
N LEU A 532 15.02 32.88 -12.28
CA LEU A 532 15.77 33.96 -11.64
C LEU A 532 14.89 34.77 -10.67
N ASP A 533 13.64 35.05 -11.05
CA ASP A 533 12.65 35.72 -10.20
C ASP A 533 12.34 34.89 -8.96
N LEU A 534 12.17 33.57 -9.11
CA LEU A 534 11.99 32.65 -7.99
C LEU A 534 13.21 32.66 -7.05
N LEU A 535 14.42 32.53 -7.58
CA LEU A 535 15.65 32.58 -6.77
C LEU A 535 15.77 33.90 -6.00
N LYS A 536 15.41 35.02 -6.63
CA LYS A 536 15.35 36.33 -5.99
C LYS A 536 14.28 36.38 -4.90
N SER A 537 13.06 35.95 -5.20
CA SER A 537 11.93 35.91 -4.26
C SER A 537 12.27 35.11 -3.00
N VAL A 538 12.81 33.90 -3.17
CA VAL A 538 13.26 33.04 -2.07
C VAL A 538 14.35 33.74 -1.24
N ASN A 539 15.33 34.37 -1.89
CA ASN A 539 16.41 35.08 -1.19
C ASN A 539 15.89 36.31 -0.42
N ASP A 540 15.03 37.12 -1.02
CA ASP A 540 14.43 38.31 -0.41
C ASP A 540 13.55 37.91 0.79
N SER A 541 12.75 36.85 0.64
CA SER A 541 11.89 36.28 1.69
C SER A 541 12.71 35.73 2.87
N MET A 542 13.84 35.04 2.59
CA MET A 542 14.79 34.61 3.62
C MET A 542 15.40 35.78 4.41
N HIS A 543 15.74 36.89 3.74
CA HIS A 543 16.26 38.07 4.42
C HIS A 543 15.21 38.82 5.25
N GLN A 544 13.95 38.87 4.81
CA GLN A 544 12.87 39.51 5.57
C GLN A 544 12.64 38.81 6.92
N ILE A 545 12.65 37.48 6.96
CA ILE A 545 12.51 36.71 8.22
C ILE A 545 13.68 36.97 9.19
N ALA A 546 14.90 37.17 8.66
CA ALA A 546 16.07 37.49 9.48
C ALA A 546 15.99 38.89 10.14
N ILE A 547 15.17 39.79 9.59
CA ILE A 547 14.97 41.16 10.12
C ILE A 547 13.83 41.21 11.15
N THR A 548 12.79 40.37 11.00
CA THR A 548 11.64 40.34 11.92
C THR A 548 11.84 39.47 13.16
N GLY A 549 12.90 38.65 13.21
CA GLY A 549 13.24 37.77 14.33
C GLY A 549 13.79 38.44 15.61
N TYR A 550 13.82 39.78 15.67
CA TYR A 550 14.16 40.55 16.87
C TYR A 550 12.90 41.22 17.47
N ASN A 551 12.12 40.45 18.24
CA ASN A 551 11.16 40.92 19.25
C ASN A 551 10.99 39.86 20.34
#